data_AF-B8HJ12-F1
#
_entry.id   AF-B8HJ12-F1
#
_cell.length_a   1.000
_cell.length_b   1.000
_cell.length_c   1.000
_cell.angle_alpha   90.00
_cell.angle_beta   90.00
_cell.angle_gamma   90.00
#
_symmetry.space_group_name_H-M   'P 1'
#
loop_
_entity.id
_entity.type
_entity.pdbx_description
1 polymer ?
#
loop_
_entity_poly.entity_id
_entity_poly.type
_entity_poly.pdbx_seq_one_letter_code
_entity_poly.pdbx_strand_id
1 'polypeptide(L)'
;MPIPHITITPAAPIIDEVLTPNAAAAYVDTPRPNISKLLAATYLQDLSMSSLEPLRKADFVSAGKQLPLIQTAPAEESTDEWRNWWGDAPTLSDEDWLNAQRGDWTGASPERIAKVGYLLVGLGGIITGVTKVSRAVPSGHPRKARFELELLGRLTGDLRSNQKTFPETPSDEEQLFAFNLVGKRYKPLAGGSVMWL
;
A
#
# COMPACT_ATOMS: atom_id res chain seq x y z
N MET A 1 -9.72 31.51 -41.17
CA MET A 1 -10.51 31.75 -39.95
C MET A 1 -9.53 32.10 -38.83
N PRO A 2 -9.65 33.26 -38.15
CA PRO A 2 -8.76 33.62 -37.06
C PRO A 2 -9.07 32.78 -35.81
N ILE A 3 -8.02 32.35 -35.12
CA ILE A 3 -8.10 31.56 -33.88
C ILE A 3 -8.64 32.49 -32.76
N PRO A 4 -9.63 32.06 -31.97
CA PRO A 4 -10.17 32.88 -30.88
C PRO A 4 -9.12 33.14 -29.80
N HIS A 5 -9.12 34.36 -29.28
CA HIS A 5 -8.26 34.76 -28.19
C HIS A 5 -8.79 34.14 -26.88
N ILE A 6 -8.07 33.18 -26.31
CA ILE A 6 -8.42 32.54 -25.04
C ILE A 6 -7.68 33.27 -23.92
N THR A 7 -8.43 33.89 -23.02
CA THR A 7 -7.89 34.48 -21.79
C THR A 7 -8.02 33.45 -20.67
N ILE A 8 -6.90 32.88 -20.24
CA ILE A 8 -6.86 31.98 -19.09
C ILE A 8 -6.75 32.84 -17.83
N THR A 9 -7.80 32.89 -17.03
CA THR A 9 -7.76 33.51 -15.71
C THR A 9 -7.30 32.45 -14.71
N PRO A 10 -6.11 32.58 -14.10
CA PRO A 10 -5.68 31.62 -13.09
C PRO A 10 -6.64 31.67 -11.90
N ALA A 11 -7.06 30.50 -11.42
CA ALA A 11 -7.82 30.41 -10.18
C ALA A 11 -7.01 31.00 -9.03
N ALA A 12 -7.67 31.68 -8.09
CA ALA A 12 -7.03 32.11 -6.87
C ALA A 12 -6.36 30.91 -6.17
N PRO A 13 -5.16 31.07 -5.59
CA PRO A 13 -4.49 29.97 -4.92
C PRO A 13 -5.39 29.47 -3.78
N ILE A 14 -5.70 28.17 -3.82
CA ILE A 14 -6.31 27.50 -2.68
C ILE A 14 -5.25 27.49 -1.59
N ILE A 15 -5.51 28.18 -0.47
CA ILE A 15 -4.66 28.06 0.72
C ILE A 15 -4.98 26.71 1.33
N ASP A 16 -4.14 25.73 1.00
CA ASP A 16 -4.23 24.39 1.55
C ASP A 16 -3.51 24.38 2.91
N GLU A 17 -4.30 24.41 3.98
CA GLU A 17 -3.77 24.48 5.35
C GLU A 17 -3.01 23.19 5.70
N VAL A 18 -1.76 23.34 6.12
CA VAL A 18 -0.96 22.22 6.62
C VAL A 18 -1.35 21.92 8.06
N LEU A 19 -1.90 20.73 8.29
CA LEU A 19 -2.33 20.30 9.61
C LEU A 19 -1.17 19.89 10.50
N THR A 20 -1.36 20.02 11.81
CA THR A 20 -0.49 19.34 12.78
C THR A 20 -0.67 17.81 12.70
N PRO A 21 0.31 17.00 13.11
CA PRO A 21 0.19 15.53 13.08
C PRO A 21 -1.05 14.98 13.80
N ASN A 22 -1.47 15.60 14.91
CA ASN A 22 -2.66 15.18 15.65
C ASN A 22 -3.95 15.58 14.93
N ALA A 23 -3.98 16.79 14.34
CA ALA A 23 -5.11 17.23 13.54
C ALA A 23 -5.27 16.39 12.27
N ALA A 24 -4.17 16.03 11.59
CA ALA A 24 -4.18 15.13 10.44
C ALA A 24 -4.71 13.74 10.80
N ALA A 25 -4.25 13.17 11.91
CA ALA A 25 -4.72 11.88 12.43
C ALA A 25 -6.23 11.89 12.71
N ALA A 26 -6.73 12.95 13.37
CA ALA A 26 -8.15 13.16 13.60
C ALA A 26 -8.94 13.37 12.30
N TYR A 27 -8.37 14.12 11.35
CA TYR A 27 -9.01 14.45 10.08
C TYR A 27 -9.33 13.22 9.24
N VAL A 28 -8.44 12.23 9.23
CA VAL A 28 -8.62 10.98 8.47
C VAL A 28 -9.16 9.83 9.32
N ASP A 29 -9.37 10.02 10.62
CA ASP A 29 -9.75 8.97 11.57
C ASP A 29 -8.76 7.78 11.56
N THR A 30 -7.49 8.05 11.88
CA THR A 30 -6.45 7.02 12.01
C THR A 30 -5.44 7.38 13.13
N PRO A 31 -4.80 6.41 13.79
CA PRO A 31 -3.73 6.70 14.73
C PRO A 31 -2.56 7.48 14.11
N ARG A 32 -1.99 8.43 14.87
CA ARG A 32 -0.83 9.24 14.44
C ARG A 32 0.34 8.42 13.84
N PRO A 33 0.73 7.25 14.40
CA PRO A 33 1.82 6.46 13.81
C PRO A 33 1.55 6.02 12.36
N ASN A 34 0.29 5.83 11.97
CA ASN A 34 -0.05 5.46 10.60
C ASN A 34 0.20 6.61 9.63
N ILE A 35 -0.13 7.85 10.02
CA ILE A 35 0.21 9.05 9.25
C ILE A 35 1.72 9.18 9.09
N SER A 36 2.48 8.99 10.17
CA SER A 36 3.94 9.05 10.13
C SER A 36 4.54 8.02 9.17
N LYS A 37 3.99 6.80 9.12
CA LYS A 37 4.41 5.76 8.16
C LYS A 37 4.14 6.18 6.71
N LEU A 38 2.95 6.72 6.43
CA LEU A 38 2.59 7.13 5.07
C LEU A 38 3.44 8.31 4.57
N LEU A 39 3.78 9.27 5.45
CA LEU A 39 4.72 10.34 5.14
C LEU A 39 6.14 9.81 4.89
N ALA A 40 6.66 8.96 5.79
CA ALA A 40 8.01 8.41 5.66
C ALA A 40 8.17 7.56 4.40
N ALA A 41 7.13 6.84 4.00
CA ALA A 41 7.09 6.07 2.77
C ALA A 41 6.71 6.92 1.54
N THR A 42 6.49 8.22 1.67
CA THR A 42 6.11 9.16 0.58
C THR A 42 4.76 8.90 -0.10
N TYR A 43 3.87 8.11 0.53
CA TYR A 43 2.47 8.00 0.09
C TYR A 43 1.64 9.25 0.41
N LEU A 44 2.10 10.06 1.38
CA LEU A 44 1.64 11.42 1.61
C LEU A 44 2.82 12.37 1.34
N GLN A 45 2.59 13.43 0.57
CA GLN A 45 3.60 14.47 0.34
C GLN A 45 3.81 15.35 1.58
N ASP A 46 2.70 15.71 2.23
CA ASP A 46 2.65 16.56 3.41
C ASP A 46 1.37 16.29 4.22
N LEU A 47 1.12 17.11 5.24
CA LEU A 47 -0.07 17.07 6.08
C LEU A 47 -1.14 18.10 5.66
N SER A 48 -1.08 18.57 4.43
CA SER A 48 -2.13 19.42 3.88
C SER A 48 -3.45 18.66 3.73
N MET A 49 -4.56 19.39 3.72
CA MET A 49 -5.88 18.79 3.55
C MET A 49 -5.99 18.10 2.19
N SER A 50 -5.41 18.67 1.13
CA SER A 50 -5.45 18.03 -0.20
C SER A 50 -4.67 16.72 -0.28
N SER A 51 -3.54 16.60 0.43
CA SER A 51 -2.78 15.34 0.54
C SER A 51 -3.55 14.28 1.32
N LEU A 52 -4.32 14.68 2.33
CA LEU A 52 -5.05 13.77 3.22
C LEU A 52 -6.45 13.39 2.69
N GLU A 53 -7.03 14.19 1.80
CA GLU A 53 -8.39 14.01 1.29
C GLU A 53 -8.62 12.65 0.59
N PRO A 54 -7.72 12.14 -0.26
CA PRO A 54 -7.87 10.81 -0.86
C PRO A 54 -7.94 9.72 0.20
N LEU A 55 -7.08 9.80 1.22
CA LEU A 55 -7.09 8.88 2.36
C LEU A 55 -8.40 8.95 3.14
N ARG A 56 -8.93 10.15 3.38
CA ARG A 56 -10.20 10.34 4.08
C ARG A 56 -11.38 9.74 3.32
N LYS A 57 -11.40 9.87 1.98
CA LYS A 57 -12.48 9.39 1.11
C LYS A 57 -12.39 7.92 0.74
N ALA A 58 -11.24 7.28 0.93
CA ALA A 58 -11.07 5.88 0.59
C ALA A 58 -11.96 4.96 1.45
N ASP A 59 -12.66 4.03 0.81
CA ASP A 59 -13.52 3.06 1.50
C ASP A 59 -12.71 2.10 2.38
N PHE A 60 -13.34 1.60 3.45
CA PHE A 60 -12.78 0.54 4.28
C PHE A 60 -13.11 -0.86 3.75
N VAL A 61 -12.12 -1.73 3.74
CA VAL A 61 -12.23 -3.15 3.43
C VAL A 61 -12.23 -3.98 4.72
N SER A 62 -13.14 -4.95 4.77
CA SER A 62 -13.11 -6.09 5.68
C SER A 62 -13.50 -7.34 4.89
N ALA A 63 -12.91 -8.49 5.25
CA ALA A 63 -13.10 -9.76 4.58
C ALA A 63 -13.38 -10.91 5.58
N GLY A 64 -13.91 -10.61 6.77
CA GLY A 64 -14.36 -11.65 7.71
C GLY A 64 -13.25 -12.60 8.18
N LYS A 65 -12.01 -12.11 8.26
CA LYS A 65 -10.77 -12.85 8.53
C LYS A 65 -10.35 -13.82 7.42
N GLN A 66 -10.78 -13.61 6.17
CA GLN A 66 -10.49 -14.52 5.05
C GLN A 66 -9.25 -14.12 4.25
N LEU A 67 -8.93 -12.84 4.18
CA LEU A 67 -7.80 -12.34 3.39
C LEU A 67 -6.61 -11.98 4.27
N PRO A 68 -5.42 -12.56 4.03
CA PRO A 68 -4.21 -12.17 4.75
C PRO A 68 -3.69 -10.83 4.23
N LEU A 69 -3.22 -9.99 5.14
CA LEU A 69 -2.58 -8.71 4.84
C LEU A 69 -1.26 -8.61 5.61
N ILE A 70 -0.16 -8.32 4.91
CA ILE A 70 1.10 -7.93 5.56
C ILE A 70 1.03 -6.45 5.94
N GLN A 71 1.32 -6.17 7.21
CA GLN A 71 1.47 -4.81 7.73
C GLN A 71 2.94 -4.44 7.63
N THR A 72 3.27 -3.63 6.63
CA THR A 72 4.64 -3.26 6.31
C THR A 72 5.08 -1.99 7.06
N ALA A 73 6.36 -1.66 6.91
CA ALA A 73 7.00 -0.43 7.35
C ALA A 73 7.40 0.39 6.11
N PRO A 74 7.74 1.69 6.26
CA PRO A 74 8.35 2.44 5.16
C PRO A 74 9.58 1.73 4.59
N ALA A 75 9.84 1.93 3.30
CA ALA A 75 10.96 1.26 2.65
C ALA A 75 12.31 1.66 3.25
N GLU A 76 13.17 0.66 3.47
CA GLU A 76 14.53 0.82 3.99
C GLU A 76 15.48 -0.13 3.23
N GLU A 77 16.75 0.26 3.07
CA GLU A 77 17.74 -0.60 2.41
C GLU A 77 17.92 -1.91 3.20
N SER A 78 18.00 -3.01 2.46
CA SER A 78 18.17 -4.34 3.01
C SER A 78 19.65 -4.73 3.09
N THR A 79 20.00 -5.42 4.17
CA THR A 79 21.31 -6.09 4.31
C THR A 79 21.30 -7.52 3.78
N ASP A 80 20.15 -8.02 3.33
CA ASP A 80 20.02 -9.37 2.79
C ASP A 80 20.55 -9.46 1.35
N GLU A 81 21.20 -10.56 1.00
CA GLU A 81 21.78 -10.75 -0.35
C GLU A 81 20.75 -10.88 -1.49
N TRP A 82 19.50 -11.18 -1.18
CA TRP A 82 18.49 -11.55 -2.18
C TRP A 82 17.47 -10.44 -2.48
N ARG A 83 17.50 -9.32 -1.75
CA ARG A 83 16.66 -8.14 -2.01
C ARG A 83 17.37 -6.86 -1.61
N ASN A 84 17.05 -5.78 -2.32
CA ASN A 84 17.63 -4.46 -2.08
C ASN A 84 16.89 -3.69 -0.98
N TRP A 85 15.60 -4.00 -0.75
CA TRP A 85 14.72 -3.21 0.10
C TRP A 85 13.90 -4.08 1.05
N TRP A 86 13.71 -3.60 2.26
CA TRP A 86 12.58 -3.95 3.12
C TRP A 86 11.47 -2.91 2.95
N GLY A 87 10.28 -3.23 3.47
CA GLY A 87 9.22 -2.24 3.61
C GLY A 87 8.50 -1.94 2.30
N ASP A 88 7.89 -0.76 2.24
CA ASP A 88 7.03 -0.33 1.13
C ASP A 88 7.18 1.18 0.88
N ALA A 89 7.28 1.54 -0.38
CA ALA A 89 7.24 2.91 -0.89
C ALA A 89 6.75 2.90 -2.36
N PRO A 90 6.02 3.94 -2.80
CA PRO A 90 5.53 4.04 -4.18
C PRO A 90 6.67 4.17 -5.19
N THR A 91 7.82 4.71 -4.78
CA THR A 91 8.99 4.98 -5.61
C THR A 91 9.84 3.76 -5.96
N LEU A 92 9.64 2.62 -5.28
CA LEU A 92 10.33 1.38 -5.62
C LEU A 92 9.93 0.92 -7.02
N SER A 93 10.83 0.22 -7.72
CA SER A 93 10.47 -0.50 -8.95
C SER A 93 9.48 -1.64 -8.61
N ASP A 94 8.71 -2.12 -9.58
CA ASP A 94 7.79 -3.24 -9.33
C ASP A 94 8.53 -4.50 -8.88
N GLU A 95 9.73 -4.74 -9.41
CA GLU A 95 10.59 -5.85 -9.00
C GLU A 95 11.10 -5.69 -7.56
N ASP A 96 11.64 -4.53 -7.21
CA ASP A 96 12.13 -4.25 -5.85
C ASP A 96 11.00 -4.30 -4.82
N TRP A 97 9.86 -3.71 -5.17
CA TRP A 97 8.66 -3.74 -4.33
C TRP A 97 8.21 -5.18 -4.10
N LEU A 98 8.10 -5.99 -5.15
CA LEU A 98 7.69 -7.40 -5.05
C LEU A 98 8.69 -8.20 -4.21
N ASN A 99 10.00 -8.01 -4.43
CA ASN A 99 11.05 -8.67 -3.68
C ASN A 99 11.01 -8.30 -2.19
N ALA A 100 10.75 -7.03 -1.87
CA ALA A 100 10.57 -6.59 -0.49
C ALA A 100 9.41 -7.34 0.21
N GLN A 101 8.33 -7.65 -0.52
CA GLN A 101 7.14 -8.30 0.03
C GLN A 101 7.23 -9.83 0.16
N ARG A 102 8.21 -10.47 -0.51
CA ARG A 102 8.32 -11.94 -0.58
C ARG A 102 8.42 -12.62 0.78
N GLY A 103 8.91 -11.99 1.85
CA GLY A 103 8.90 -12.69 3.12
C GLY A 103 9.77 -12.19 4.26
N ASP A 104 9.95 -13.16 5.17
CA ASP A 104 10.48 -13.07 6.52
C ASP A 104 9.48 -12.53 7.56
N TRP A 105 8.20 -12.78 7.27
CA TRP A 105 7.05 -12.32 8.05
C TRP A 105 6.79 -13.20 9.26
N THR A 106 6.66 -12.56 10.41
CA THR A 106 6.27 -13.21 11.67
C THR A 106 4.74 -13.33 11.77
N GLY A 107 4.25 -14.36 12.47
CA GLY A 107 2.81 -14.58 12.64
C GLY A 107 2.07 -15.00 11.37
N ALA A 108 2.81 -15.24 10.29
CA ALA A 108 2.27 -15.84 9.08
C ALA A 108 1.92 -17.31 9.35
N SER A 109 0.76 -17.76 8.84
CA SER A 109 0.40 -19.18 8.76
C SER A 109 0.60 -19.62 7.30
N PRO A 110 1.80 -20.11 6.91
CA PRO A 110 2.17 -20.28 5.50
C PRO A 110 1.18 -21.15 4.73
N GLU A 111 0.70 -22.22 5.34
CA GLU A 111 -0.23 -23.17 4.73
C GLU A 111 -1.60 -22.53 4.50
N ARG A 112 -2.03 -21.64 5.40
CA ARG A 112 -3.31 -20.94 5.27
C ARG A 112 -3.24 -19.86 4.20
N ILE A 113 -2.14 -19.11 4.15
CA ILE A 113 -1.91 -18.07 3.13
C ILE A 113 -1.83 -18.71 1.74
N ALA A 114 -1.07 -19.80 1.60
CA ALA A 114 -0.97 -20.55 0.34
C ALA A 114 -2.34 -21.09 -0.12
N LYS A 115 -3.21 -21.53 0.79
CA LYS A 115 -4.58 -21.97 0.45
C LYS A 115 -5.49 -20.83 -0.02
N VAL A 116 -5.31 -19.61 0.50
CA VAL A 116 -6.06 -18.43 0.03
C VAL A 116 -5.58 -18.00 -1.34
N GLY A 117 -4.28 -18.16 -1.64
CA GLY A 117 -3.70 -17.88 -2.95
C GLY A 117 -3.43 -16.40 -3.21
N TYR A 118 -3.75 -15.52 -2.27
CA TYR A 118 -3.52 -14.07 -2.38
C TYR A 118 -2.94 -13.51 -1.08
N LEU A 119 -2.18 -12.43 -1.21
CA LEU A 119 -1.62 -11.69 -0.09
C LEU A 119 -1.71 -10.19 -0.37
N LEU A 120 -2.37 -9.47 0.54
CA LEU A 120 -2.48 -8.01 0.50
C LEU A 120 -1.29 -7.37 1.20
N VAL A 121 -0.91 -6.19 0.75
CA VAL A 121 0.19 -5.41 1.32
C VAL A 121 -0.38 -4.11 1.82
N GLY A 122 -0.12 -3.79 3.08
CA GLY A 122 -0.70 -2.62 3.72
C GLY A 122 0.28 -1.80 4.54
N LEU A 123 0.25 -0.50 4.34
CA LEU A 123 1.03 0.48 5.09
C LEU A 123 0.09 1.54 5.68
N GLY A 124 0.23 1.81 6.98
CA GLY A 124 -0.50 2.92 7.62
C GLY A 124 -2.03 2.85 7.49
N GLY A 125 -2.61 1.67 7.32
CA GLY A 125 -4.06 1.51 7.15
C GLY A 125 -4.57 1.67 5.72
N ILE A 126 -3.68 1.68 4.72
CA ILE A 126 -4.03 1.60 3.29
C ILE A 126 -3.47 0.32 2.69
N ILE A 127 -4.25 -0.35 1.85
CA ILE A 127 -3.79 -1.44 0.99
C ILE A 127 -2.98 -0.82 -0.16
N THR A 128 -1.67 -0.98 -0.12
CA THR A 128 -0.74 -0.41 -1.10
C THR A 128 -0.53 -1.34 -2.28
N GLY A 129 -0.73 -2.65 -2.11
CA GLY A 129 -0.66 -3.60 -3.21
C GLY A 129 -1.35 -4.93 -2.94
N VAL A 130 -1.51 -5.69 -4.02
CA VAL A 130 -2.13 -7.01 -4.04
C VAL A 130 -1.22 -7.95 -4.82
N THR A 131 -0.96 -9.12 -4.23
CA THR A 131 -0.14 -10.16 -4.84
C THR A 131 -0.89 -11.49 -4.87
N LYS A 132 -0.56 -12.30 -5.87
CA LYS A 132 -0.88 -13.71 -5.91
C LYS A 132 0.24 -14.49 -5.25
N VAL A 133 -0.12 -15.53 -4.51
CA VAL A 133 0.82 -16.41 -3.81
C VAL A 133 0.96 -17.69 -4.61
N SER A 134 2.11 -17.87 -5.26
CA SER A 134 2.37 -19.06 -6.07
C SER A 134 2.69 -20.26 -5.17
N ARG A 135 3.53 -20.05 -4.14
CA ARG A 135 3.81 -21.06 -3.09
C ARG A 135 4.52 -20.46 -1.88
N ALA A 136 4.47 -21.19 -0.76
CA ALA A 136 5.36 -20.95 0.37
C ALA A 136 6.76 -21.53 0.08
N VAL A 137 7.81 -20.83 0.49
CA VAL A 137 9.21 -21.27 0.36
C VAL A 137 9.93 -21.19 1.71
N PRO A 138 11.01 -21.98 1.92
CA PRO A 138 11.76 -21.93 3.16
C PRO A 138 12.31 -20.52 3.45
N SER A 139 12.01 -20.00 4.64
CA SER A 139 12.50 -18.70 5.12
C SER A 139 13.88 -18.79 5.81
N GLY A 140 14.35 -20.01 6.09
CA GLY A 140 15.54 -20.24 6.93
C GLY A 140 15.31 -19.96 8.42
N HIS A 141 14.11 -19.57 8.84
CA HIS A 141 13.80 -19.26 10.23
C HIS A 141 12.44 -19.84 10.67
N PRO A 142 12.37 -20.63 11.76
CA PRO A 142 11.19 -21.45 12.10
C PRO A 142 9.92 -20.65 12.43
N ARG A 143 10.04 -19.35 12.75
CA ARG A 143 8.90 -18.46 13.07
C ARG A 143 8.53 -17.49 11.95
N LYS A 144 9.20 -17.58 10.80
CA LYS A 144 9.02 -16.66 9.68
C LYS A 144 8.54 -17.41 8.45
N ALA A 145 7.69 -16.76 7.66
CA ALA A 145 7.25 -17.30 6.38
C ALA A 145 7.81 -16.48 5.22
N ARG A 146 8.09 -17.16 4.12
CA ARG A 146 8.46 -16.58 2.83
C ARG A 146 7.62 -17.21 1.74
N PHE A 147 7.32 -16.44 0.72
CA PHE A 147 6.43 -16.78 -0.38
C PHE A 147 7.03 -16.34 -1.71
N GLU A 148 6.75 -17.13 -2.73
CA GLU A 148 6.84 -16.65 -4.11
C GLU A 148 5.56 -15.89 -4.43
N LEU A 149 5.74 -14.65 -4.90
CA LEU A 149 4.66 -13.71 -5.14
C LEU A 149 4.70 -13.25 -6.60
N GLU A 150 3.51 -13.02 -7.14
CA GLU A 150 3.29 -12.33 -8.42
C GLU A 150 2.49 -11.05 -8.16
N LEU A 151 2.91 -9.93 -8.76
CA LEU A 151 2.25 -8.65 -8.60
C LEU A 151 0.94 -8.63 -9.40
N LEU A 152 -0.19 -8.34 -8.73
CA LEU A 152 -1.48 -8.12 -9.39
C LEU A 152 -1.78 -6.63 -9.57
N GLY A 153 -1.39 -5.81 -8.61
CA GLY A 153 -1.38 -4.37 -8.75
C GLY A 153 -0.97 -3.64 -7.48
N ARG A 154 -0.53 -2.40 -7.60
CA ARG A 154 -0.09 -1.57 -6.48
C ARG A 154 -0.19 -0.08 -6.76
N LEU A 155 -0.05 0.73 -5.72
CA LEU A 155 0.18 2.16 -5.81
C LEU A 155 1.64 2.44 -6.22
N THR A 156 1.84 3.40 -7.13
CA THR A 156 3.17 3.82 -7.63
C THR A 156 3.41 5.32 -7.51
N GLY A 157 2.46 6.05 -6.94
CA GLY A 157 2.62 7.44 -6.56
C GLY A 157 1.95 7.71 -5.21
N ASP A 158 2.00 8.97 -4.79
CA ASP A 158 1.26 9.41 -3.61
C ASP A 158 -0.26 9.21 -3.78
N LEU A 159 -0.97 9.23 -2.66
CA LEU A 159 -2.42 9.00 -2.64
C LEU A 159 -3.23 10.05 -3.42
N ARG A 160 -2.68 11.25 -3.62
CA ARG A 160 -3.34 12.32 -4.38
C ARG A 160 -3.26 12.08 -5.87
N SER A 161 -2.13 11.58 -6.35
CA SER A 161 -1.94 11.19 -7.75
C SER A 161 -2.79 9.99 -8.16
N ASN A 162 -3.11 9.10 -7.20
CA ASN A 162 -3.80 7.83 -7.40
C ASN A 162 -3.17 6.98 -8.52
N GLN A 163 -1.86 7.12 -8.71
CA GLN A 163 -1.10 6.33 -9.69
C GLN A 163 -1.03 4.87 -9.24
N LYS A 164 -1.37 3.97 -10.16
CA LYS A 164 -1.39 2.53 -9.94
C LYS A 164 -0.77 1.80 -11.13
N THR A 165 -0.15 0.66 -10.87
CA THR A 165 0.25 -0.29 -11.90
C THR A 165 -0.52 -1.60 -11.72
N PHE A 166 -0.89 -2.20 -12.84
CA PHE A 166 -1.50 -3.53 -12.95
C PHE A 166 -0.78 -4.22 -14.11
N PRO A 167 0.13 -5.18 -13.83
CA PRO A 167 0.81 -5.92 -14.90
C PRO A 167 -0.20 -6.58 -15.83
N GLU A 168 0.14 -6.77 -17.11
CA GLU A 168 -0.77 -7.38 -18.11
C GLU A 168 -0.94 -8.90 -17.94
N THR A 169 -0.18 -9.50 -17.02
CA THR A 169 -0.11 -10.95 -16.79
C THR A 169 -1.35 -11.59 -16.12
N PRO A 170 -2.09 -10.95 -15.20
CA PRO A 170 -3.21 -11.56 -14.49
C PRO A 170 -4.49 -11.66 -15.34
N SER A 171 -5.40 -12.56 -14.95
CA SER A 171 -6.74 -12.63 -15.55
C SER A 171 -7.56 -11.36 -15.27
N ASP A 172 -8.59 -11.10 -16.09
CA ASP A 172 -9.51 -9.97 -15.87
C ASP A 172 -10.11 -9.95 -14.46
N GLU A 173 -10.38 -11.14 -13.90
CA GLU A 173 -10.89 -11.28 -12.53
C GLU A 173 -9.84 -10.88 -11.48
N GLU A 174 -8.57 -11.29 -11.66
CA GLU A 174 -7.47 -10.94 -10.77
C GLU A 174 -7.15 -9.43 -10.85
N GLN A 175 -7.20 -8.86 -12.05
CA GLN A 175 -7.03 -7.42 -12.24
C GLN A 175 -8.16 -6.63 -11.58
N LEU A 176 -9.41 -7.06 -11.76
CA LEU A 176 -10.56 -6.42 -11.11
C LEU A 176 -10.49 -6.54 -9.58
N PHE A 177 -10.08 -7.70 -9.08
CA PHE A 177 -9.85 -7.92 -7.65
C PHE A 177 -8.80 -6.96 -7.09
N ALA A 178 -7.64 -6.86 -7.74
CA ALA A 178 -6.59 -5.93 -7.34
C ALA A 178 -7.05 -4.46 -7.44
N PHE A 179 -7.71 -4.09 -8.53
CA PHE A 179 -8.23 -2.74 -8.77
C PHE A 179 -9.17 -2.28 -7.65
N ASN A 180 -10.05 -3.18 -7.19
CA ASN A 180 -11.03 -2.88 -6.14
C ASN A 180 -10.41 -2.75 -4.74
N LEU A 181 -9.19 -3.24 -4.52
CA LEU A 181 -8.52 -3.25 -3.22
C LEU A 181 -7.41 -2.21 -3.10
N VAL A 182 -6.62 -1.98 -4.14
CA VAL A 182 -5.48 -1.05 -4.10
C VAL A 182 -5.97 0.39 -3.84
N GLY A 183 -5.42 1.01 -2.79
CA GLY A 183 -5.79 2.35 -2.31
C GLY A 183 -6.98 2.36 -1.35
N LYS A 184 -7.58 1.20 -1.02
CA LYS A 184 -8.62 1.12 0.01
C LYS A 184 -8.01 1.08 1.41
N ARG A 185 -8.82 1.46 2.40
CA ARG A 185 -8.43 1.46 3.81
C ARG A 185 -8.66 0.10 4.44
N TYR A 186 -7.86 -0.21 5.45
CA TYR A 186 -8.14 -1.26 6.41
C TYR A 186 -7.96 -0.73 7.83
N LYS A 187 -8.43 -1.46 8.85
CA LYS A 187 -8.18 -1.13 10.26
C LYS A 187 -6.95 -1.91 10.73
N PRO A 188 -5.78 -1.26 10.90
CA PRO A 188 -4.59 -1.95 11.38
C PRO A 188 -4.82 -2.54 12.78
N LEU A 189 -4.25 -3.72 13.02
CA LEU A 189 -4.28 -4.36 14.33
C LEU A 189 -2.85 -4.43 14.89
N ALA A 190 -2.72 -4.17 16.19
CA ALA A 190 -1.48 -4.45 16.89
C ALA A 190 -1.22 -5.96 16.90
N GLY A 191 0.01 -6.38 16.61
CA GLY A 191 0.37 -7.79 16.52
C GLY A 191 1.50 -8.04 15.52
N GLY A 192 1.66 -9.31 15.12
CA GLY A 192 2.68 -9.74 14.16
C GLY A 192 2.57 -9.09 12.78
N SER A 193 3.53 -9.42 11.91
CA SER A 193 3.63 -8.83 10.57
C SER A 193 2.42 -9.12 9.67
N VAL A 194 1.69 -10.23 9.93
CA VAL A 194 0.50 -10.61 9.17
C VAL A 194 -0.76 -10.46 10.03
N MET A 195 -1.80 -9.86 9.45
CA MET A 195 -3.15 -9.84 9.98
C MET A 195 -4.15 -10.44 8.99
N TRP A 196 -5.41 -10.63 9.42
CA TRP A 196 -6.49 -11.19 8.60
C TRP A 196 -7.67 -10.21 8.59
N LEU A 197 -8.00 -9.67 7.40
CA LEU A 197 -9.09 -8.70 7.19
C LEU A 197 -10.47 -9.34 7.20
#